data_AF-A0A971RAE2-F1
#
_entry.id   AF-A0A971RAE2-F1
#
_cell.length_a   1.000
_cell.length_b   1.000
_cell.length_c   1.000
_cell.angle_alpha   90.00
_cell.angle_beta   90.00
_cell.angle_gamma   90.00
#
_symmetry.space_group_name_H-M   'P 1'
#
loop_
_entity.id
_entity.type
_entity.pdbx_description
1 polymer ?
#
loop_
_entity_poly.entity_id
_entity_poly.type
_entity_poly.pdbx_seq_one_letter_code
_entity_poly.pdbx_strand_id
1 'polypeptide(L)'
;VALACFSWIYASMAETPLILFKILLISFGLALVALFAKKKEAVKLKIWKIAVIAVFIIGSALFVSINKDIRSVETTAKVRYATYKGDWNMVLENVTPKSSIERPDLMPYAFLAMGYTGELGERLFTYPIQNIEDFDMEGIQSIEGNYFNSLLNYYMGNYNEALHHIFQYSCHFPHGITHFSLSQMIRYNNLLGKYSMVRKYAQILIHSPRYSTSARKLLKRFEGVQDSLPPAGHLSSGARTTTNNPQYDLLQLSLAGINSKIAQERFLCYLMLQGDLDNFVEAFRIFEWERIPRHYEEALLLAGVDPNEFGISAATQKLFYEISFAMAQADIPTVDRMAKGSYWEYHFRKQKEGAYDSGLDFDL
;
A
#
# COMPACT_ATOMS: atom_id res chain seq x y z
N VAL A 1 10.12 20.66 -40.90
CA VAL A 1 11.15 20.05 -40.03
C VAL A 1 11.62 21.04 -38.97
N ALA A 2 12.19 22.19 -39.33
CA ALA A 2 12.60 23.22 -38.36
C ALA A 2 11.47 23.68 -37.39
N LEU A 3 10.25 23.89 -37.90
CA LEU A 3 9.07 24.19 -37.06
C LEU A 3 8.73 23.05 -36.09
N ALA A 4 8.86 21.79 -36.51
CA ALA A 4 8.65 20.64 -35.62
C ALA A 4 9.74 20.58 -34.54
N CYS A 5 11.01 20.83 -34.89
CA CYS A 5 12.10 20.88 -33.92
C CYS A 5 11.90 22.00 -32.88
N PHE A 6 11.44 23.19 -33.30
CA PHE A 6 11.09 24.28 -32.38
C PHE A 6 9.91 23.92 -31.47
N SER A 7 8.88 23.26 -32.01
CA SER A 7 7.76 22.76 -31.22
C SER A 7 8.19 21.71 -30.19
N TRP A 8 9.18 20.88 -30.50
CA TRP A 8 9.73 19.87 -29.58
C TRP A 8 10.55 20.50 -28.45
N ILE A 9 11.34 21.54 -28.73
CA ILE A 9 12.07 22.30 -27.70
C ILE A 9 11.07 22.95 -26.74
N TYR A 10 10.03 23.59 -27.28
CA TYR A 10 9.00 24.25 -26.45
C TYR A 10 8.15 23.26 -25.66
N ALA A 11 7.84 22.10 -26.25
CA ALA A 11 7.12 21.02 -25.57
C ALA A 11 7.95 20.34 -24.47
N SER A 12 9.28 20.30 -24.59
CA SER A 12 10.18 19.79 -23.55
C SER A 12 10.26 20.69 -22.30
N MET A 13 9.83 21.95 -22.42
CA MET A 13 9.81 22.93 -21.34
C MET A 13 8.42 23.16 -20.73
N ALA A 14 7.37 22.49 -21.24
CA ALA A 14 6.00 22.70 -20.82
C ALA A 14 5.62 21.77 -19.66
N GLU A 15 5.25 22.33 -18.51
CA GLU A 15 4.85 21.58 -17.31
C GLU A 15 3.48 20.88 -17.44
N THR A 16 2.67 21.23 -18.45
CA THR A 16 1.31 20.70 -18.61
C THR A 16 1.20 19.72 -19.79
N PRO A 17 0.80 18.45 -19.54
CA PRO A 17 0.71 17.42 -20.57
C PRO A 17 -0.27 17.79 -21.69
N LEU A 18 -1.31 18.58 -21.38
CA LEU A 18 -2.30 19.02 -22.37
C LEU A 18 -1.70 19.87 -23.49
N ILE A 19 -0.66 20.66 -23.21
CA ILE A 19 0.02 21.51 -24.19
C ILE A 19 0.91 20.64 -25.10
N LEU A 20 1.62 19.67 -24.52
CA LEU A 20 2.38 18.63 -25.26
C LEU A 20 1.48 17.84 -26.23
N PHE A 21 0.30 17.41 -25.77
CA PHE A 21 -0.66 16.69 -26.61
C PHE A 21 -1.20 17.55 -27.76
N LYS A 22 -1.52 18.82 -27.50
CA LYS A 22 -1.93 19.78 -28.54
C LYS A 22 -0.81 20.02 -29.56
N ILE A 23 0.43 20.16 -29.11
CA ILE A 23 1.59 20.33 -29.99
C ILE A 23 1.84 19.07 -30.83
N LEU A 24 1.70 17.87 -30.26
CA LEU A 24 1.78 16.59 -30.97
C LEU A 24 0.67 16.45 -32.02
N LEU A 25 -0.57 16.81 -31.69
CA LEU A 25 -1.69 16.82 -32.63
C LEU A 25 -1.48 17.81 -33.78
N ILE A 26 -0.98 19.02 -33.49
CA ILE A 26 -0.68 20.03 -34.51
C ILE A 26 0.44 19.55 -35.43
N SER A 27 1.52 18.99 -34.88
CA SER A 27 2.63 18.48 -35.67
C SER A 27 2.26 17.22 -36.47
N PHE A 28 1.35 16.38 -35.97
CA PHE A 28 0.73 15.28 -36.71
C PHE A 28 -0.17 15.78 -37.86
N GLY A 29 -1.02 16.78 -37.60
CA GLY A 29 -1.84 17.42 -38.63
C GLY A 29 -0.99 18.03 -39.74
N LEU A 30 0.09 18.73 -39.38
CA LEU A 30 1.05 19.29 -40.34
C LEU A 30 1.79 18.20 -41.14
N ALA A 31 2.13 17.07 -40.51
CA ALA A 31 2.75 15.94 -41.18
C ALA A 31 1.78 15.23 -42.16
N LEU A 32 0.51 15.08 -41.78
CA LEU A 32 -0.57 14.58 -42.66
C LEU A 32 -0.78 15.49 -43.87
N VAL A 33 -0.89 16.80 -43.65
CA VAL A 33 -1.03 17.79 -44.73
C VAL A 33 0.16 17.72 -45.69
N ALA A 34 1.39 17.62 -45.17
CA ALA A 34 2.59 17.45 -45.99
C ALA A 34 2.60 16.12 -46.78
N LEU A 35 2.08 15.04 -46.21
CA LEU A 35 1.92 13.74 -46.86
C LEU A 35 0.92 13.78 -48.02
N PHE A 36 -0.20 14.47 -47.85
CA PHE A 36 -1.23 14.61 -48.88
C PHE A 36 -0.84 15.64 -49.96
N ALA A 37 0.01 16.62 -49.63
CA ALA A 37 0.54 17.60 -50.58
C ALA A 37 1.61 17.01 -51.54
N LYS A 38 2.40 16.01 -51.12
CA LYS A 38 3.42 15.36 -51.97
C LYS A 38 2.83 14.25 -52.84
N LYS A 39 2.22 14.62 -53.97
CA LYS A 39 1.49 13.69 -54.85
C LYS A 39 2.32 12.93 -55.91
N LYS A 40 3.68 12.90 -55.91
CA LYS A 40 4.42 12.44 -57.12
C LYS A 40 5.69 11.56 -57.04
N GLU A 41 6.16 11.05 -55.90
CA GLU A 41 7.29 10.07 -55.92
C GLU A 41 7.05 8.87 -54.99
N ALA A 42 6.60 7.75 -55.57
CA ALA A 42 6.08 6.60 -54.84
C ALA A 42 7.09 5.87 -53.93
N VAL A 43 8.40 5.95 -54.21
CA VAL A 43 9.44 5.24 -53.44
C VAL A 43 9.84 6.02 -52.17
N LYS A 44 9.97 7.35 -52.24
CA LYS A 44 10.26 8.21 -51.06
C LYS A 44 9.05 8.39 -50.14
N LEU A 45 7.83 8.17 -50.64
CA LEU A 45 6.60 8.26 -49.86
C LEU A 45 6.53 7.17 -48.76
N LYS A 46 7.09 5.97 -49.00
CA LYS A 46 7.13 4.89 -47.98
C LYS A 46 8.03 5.25 -46.80
N ILE A 47 9.23 5.78 -47.05
CA ILE A 47 10.16 6.21 -46.00
C ILE A 47 9.57 7.34 -45.17
N TRP A 48 8.89 8.29 -45.83
CA TRP A 48 8.25 9.41 -45.13
C TRP A 48 7.05 8.98 -44.27
N LYS A 49 6.24 8.02 -44.74
CA LYS A 49 5.17 7.41 -43.92
C LYS A 49 5.74 6.71 -42.68
N ILE A 50 6.83 5.97 -42.83
CA ILE A 50 7.51 5.30 -41.71
C ILE A 50 8.04 6.35 -40.71
N ALA A 51 8.63 7.45 -41.19
CA ALA A 51 9.13 8.52 -40.33
C ALA A 51 8.00 9.21 -39.53
N VAL A 52 6.85 9.47 -40.14
CA VAL A 52 5.69 10.07 -39.45
C VAL A 52 5.12 9.12 -38.39
N ILE A 53 5.01 7.82 -38.70
CA ILE A 53 4.56 6.81 -37.73
C ILE A 53 5.56 6.71 -36.57
N ALA A 54 6.87 6.71 -36.85
CA ALA A 54 7.90 6.66 -35.81
C ALA A 54 7.85 7.90 -34.89
N VAL A 55 7.71 9.10 -35.45
CA VAL A 55 7.56 10.34 -34.66
C VAL A 55 6.30 10.30 -33.80
N PHE A 56 5.19 9.75 -34.31
CA PHE A 56 3.97 9.58 -33.53
C PHE A 56 4.17 8.60 -32.38
N ILE A 57 4.76 7.43 -32.62
CA ILE A 57 5.03 6.42 -31.59
C ILE A 57 5.95 7.00 -30.50
N ILE A 58 7.04 7.68 -30.89
CA ILE A 58 7.98 8.29 -29.94
C ILE A 58 7.31 9.41 -29.16
N GLY A 59 6.53 10.27 -29.84
CA GLY A 59 5.79 11.36 -29.21
C GLY A 59 4.74 10.85 -28.20
N SER A 60 3.98 9.82 -28.55
CA SER A 60 3.03 9.17 -27.64
C SER A 60 3.73 8.49 -26.46
N ALA A 61 4.85 7.79 -26.70
CA ALA A 61 5.62 7.16 -25.63
C ALA A 61 6.20 8.19 -24.65
N LEU A 62 6.70 9.32 -25.15
CA LEU A 62 7.17 10.43 -24.32
C LEU A 62 6.04 11.10 -23.57
N PHE A 63 4.87 11.31 -24.21
CA PHE A 63 3.69 11.85 -23.53
C PHE A 63 3.26 10.98 -22.34
N VAL A 64 3.19 9.66 -22.53
CA VAL A 64 2.89 8.71 -21.45
C VAL A 64 3.98 8.76 -20.36
N SER A 65 5.26 8.85 -20.74
CA SER A 65 6.39 8.85 -19.81
C SER A 65 6.55 10.14 -19.00
N ILE A 66 6.08 11.27 -19.52
CA ILE A 66 6.20 12.58 -18.87
C ILE A 66 4.94 12.94 -18.08
N ASN A 67 3.77 12.40 -18.47
CA ASN A 67 2.52 12.71 -17.80
C ASN A 67 2.48 12.09 -16.39
N LYS A 68 2.58 12.96 -15.38
CA LYS A 68 2.56 12.59 -13.97
C LYS A 68 1.28 11.84 -13.58
N ASP A 69 0.14 12.19 -14.14
CA ASP A 69 -1.14 11.54 -13.81
C ASP A 69 -1.17 10.09 -14.32
N ILE A 70 -0.67 9.86 -15.54
CA ILE A 70 -0.59 8.51 -16.11
C ILE A 70 0.38 7.65 -15.30
N ARG A 71 1.58 8.17 -14.99
CA ARG A 71 2.56 7.46 -14.15
C ARG A 71 2.05 7.20 -12.74
N SER A 72 1.26 8.13 -12.20
CA SER A 72 0.61 7.99 -10.90
C SER A 72 -0.36 6.81 -10.91
N VAL A 73 -1.24 6.73 -11.93
CA VAL A 73 -2.19 5.63 -12.12
C VAL A 73 -1.48 4.30 -12.36
N GLU A 74 -0.43 4.28 -13.20
CA GLU A 74 0.37 3.08 -13.45
C GLU A 74 1.05 2.57 -12.18
N THR A 75 1.66 3.47 -11.39
CA THR A 75 2.28 3.11 -10.11
C THR A 75 1.26 2.51 -9.15
N THR A 76 0.09 3.16 -8.99
CA THR A 76 -1.00 2.63 -8.16
C THR A 76 -1.45 1.24 -8.63
N ALA A 77 -1.68 1.06 -9.94
CA ALA A 77 -2.09 -0.21 -10.49
C ALA A 77 -1.02 -1.30 -10.27
N LYS A 78 0.26 -0.96 -10.42
CA LYS A 78 1.39 -1.86 -10.21
C LYS A 78 1.50 -2.31 -8.76
N VAL A 79 1.43 -1.37 -7.82
CA VAL A 79 1.45 -1.65 -6.37
C VAL A 79 0.26 -2.52 -5.95
N ARG A 80 -0.95 -2.18 -6.41
CA ARG A 80 -2.16 -2.95 -6.14
C ARG A 80 -2.07 -4.37 -6.68
N TYR A 81 -1.61 -4.52 -7.92
CA TYR A 81 -1.44 -5.84 -8.53
C TYR A 81 -0.36 -6.67 -7.83
N ALA A 82 0.77 -6.07 -7.47
CA ALA A 82 1.82 -6.72 -6.69
C ALA A 82 1.30 -7.21 -5.33
N THR A 83 0.58 -6.35 -4.60
CA THR A 83 -0.08 -6.69 -3.33
C THR A 83 -1.06 -7.84 -3.49
N TYR A 84 -1.91 -7.80 -4.53
CA TYR A 84 -2.83 -8.89 -4.85
C TYR A 84 -2.11 -10.23 -5.11
N LYS A 85 -0.93 -10.18 -5.74
CA LYS A 85 -0.11 -11.36 -6.03
C LYS A 85 0.76 -11.81 -4.85
N GLY A 86 0.91 -11.00 -3.81
CA GLY A 86 1.84 -11.25 -2.71
C GLY A 86 3.29 -11.05 -3.12
N ASP A 87 3.54 -10.22 -4.14
CA ASP A 87 4.89 -9.83 -4.56
C ASP A 87 5.37 -8.64 -3.73
N TRP A 88 5.78 -8.93 -2.51
CA TRP A 88 6.13 -7.91 -1.50
C TRP A 88 7.37 -7.11 -1.88
N ASN A 89 8.35 -7.74 -2.54
CA ASN A 89 9.54 -7.05 -3.03
C ASN A 89 9.15 -5.97 -4.04
N MET A 90 8.26 -6.30 -4.99
CA MET A 90 7.74 -5.32 -5.94
C MET A 90 6.98 -4.19 -5.23
N VAL A 91 6.23 -4.46 -4.17
CA VAL A 91 5.57 -3.39 -3.39
C VAL A 91 6.62 -2.47 -2.78
N LEU A 92 7.62 -3.01 -2.09
CA LEU A 92 8.66 -2.24 -1.38
C LEU A 92 9.61 -1.49 -2.33
N GLU A 93 9.82 -1.99 -3.55
CA GLU A 93 10.58 -1.30 -4.60
C GLU A 93 9.85 -0.09 -5.16
N ASN A 94 8.51 -0.12 -5.20
CA ASN A 94 7.69 0.97 -5.76
C ASN A 94 7.18 1.94 -4.68
N VAL A 95 7.12 1.51 -3.42
CA VAL A 95 6.70 2.32 -2.27
C VAL A 95 7.85 2.43 -1.27
N THR A 96 8.80 3.30 -1.59
CA THR A 96 9.97 3.65 -0.77
C THR A 96 9.67 4.84 0.15
N PRO A 97 10.45 5.04 1.23
CA PRO A 97 10.33 6.23 2.08
C PRO A 97 10.34 7.55 1.29
N LYS A 98 11.19 7.65 0.26
CA LYS A 98 11.28 8.83 -0.59
C LYS A 98 10.02 9.04 -1.44
N SER A 99 9.53 8.00 -2.09
CA SER A 99 8.31 8.09 -2.91
C SER A 99 7.06 8.36 -2.06
N SER A 100 7.05 7.91 -0.81
CA SER A 100 5.95 8.12 0.12
C SER A 100 5.76 9.58 0.55
N ILE A 101 6.76 10.44 0.38
CA ILE A 101 6.60 11.90 0.53
C ILE A 101 5.66 12.45 -0.54
N GLU A 102 5.78 11.97 -1.78
CA GLU A 102 4.94 12.41 -2.90
C GLU A 102 3.62 11.65 -2.97
N ARG A 103 3.60 10.41 -2.47
CA ARG A 103 2.49 9.44 -2.57
C ARG A 103 2.20 8.77 -1.21
N PRO A 104 1.76 9.54 -0.20
CA PRO A 104 1.45 8.99 1.12
C PRO A 104 0.30 7.98 1.06
N ASP A 105 -0.61 8.12 0.09
CA ASP A 105 -1.72 7.22 -0.19
C ASP A 105 -1.30 5.76 -0.45
N LEU A 106 -0.03 5.51 -0.81
CA LEU A 106 0.47 4.16 -1.05
C LEU A 106 1.20 3.55 0.15
N MET A 107 1.49 4.32 1.22
CA MET A 107 2.21 3.83 2.40
C MET A 107 1.57 2.59 3.05
N PRO A 108 0.23 2.47 3.19
CA PRO A 108 -0.38 1.29 3.79
C PRO A 108 -0.01 -0.02 3.07
N TYR A 109 0.24 0.02 1.76
CA TYR A 109 0.73 -1.15 1.01
C TYR A 109 2.15 -1.56 1.43
N ALA A 110 3.05 -0.59 1.65
CA ALA A 110 4.38 -0.88 2.17
C ALA A 110 4.31 -1.44 3.60
N PHE A 111 3.43 -0.91 4.45
CA PHE A 111 3.25 -1.41 5.82
C PHE A 111 2.69 -2.83 5.85
N LEU A 112 1.76 -3.17 4.95
CA LEU A 112 1.30 -4.54 4.76
C LEU A 112 2.43 -5.46 4.29
N ALA A 113 3.22 -5.02 3.30
CA ALA A 113 4.35 -5.79 2.78
C ALA A 113 5.40 -6.05 3.87
N MET A 114 5.77 -5.02 4.64
CA MET A 114 6.73 -5.14 5.75
C MET A 114 6.19 -6.03 6.87
N GLY A 115 4.90 -5.96 7.19
CA GLY A 115 4.30 -6.89 8.16
C GLY A 115 4.37 -8.33 7.70
N TYR A 116 4.23 -8.59 6.39
CA TYR A 116 4.38 -9.94 5.85
C TYR A 116 5.84 -10.42 5.84
N THR A 117 6.80 -9.53 5.56
CA THR A 117 8.23 -9.89 5.55
C THR A 117 8.88 -9.87 6.94
N GLY A 118 8.18 -9.40 7.97
CA GLY A 118 8.68 -9.26 9.33
C GLY A 118 9.63 -8.08 9.53
N GLU A 119 9.49 -7.04 8.70
CA GLU A 119 10.32 -5.83 8.73
C GLU A 119 9.58 -4.61 9.30
N LEU A 120 8.31 -4.77 9.71
CA LEU A 120 7.48 -3.62 10.09
C LEU A 120 8.05 -2.89 11.32
N GLY A 121 8.38 -3.63 12.37
CA GLY A 121 9.02 -3.10 13.57
C GLY A 121 10.47 -2.60 13.37
N GLU A 122 11.07 -2.85 12.21
CA GLU A 122 12.44 -2.39 11.88
C GLU A 122 12.45 -1.12 11.04
N ARG A 123 11.38 -0.88 10.26
CA ARG A 123 11.39 0.12 9.18
C ARG A 123 10.23 1.10 9.18
N LEU A 124 9.20 0.90 10.00
CA LEU A 124 8.00 1.75 10.01
C LEU A 124 8.35 3.25 10.05
N PHE A 125 9.20 3.67 11.00
CA PHE A 125 9.53 5.09 11.20
C PHE A 125 10.58 5.63 10.21
N THR A 126 11.06 4.80 9.28
CA THR A 126 11.83 5.30 8.12
C THR A 126 10.92 5.95 7.09
N TYR A 127 9.62 5.63 7.09
CA TYR A 127 8.61 6.27 6.26
C TYR A 127 8.12 7.57 6.93
N PRO A 128 7.67 8.57 6.14
CA PRO A 128 7.23 9.87 6.67
C PRO A 128 5.82 9.81 7.29
N ILE A 129 5.55 8.79 8.13
CA ILE A 129 4.28 8.62 8.84
C ILE A 129 4.05 9.77 9.81
N GLN A 130 2.89 10.42 9.72
CA GLN A 130 2.54 11.58 10.55
C GLN A 130 1.62 11.18 11.68
N ASN A 131 0.64 10.32 11.42
CA ASN A 131 -0.40 9.95 12.37
C ASN A 131 -0.82 8.49 12.16
N ILE A 132 -1.81 8.04 12.93
CA ILE A 132 -2.27 6.66 12.86
C ILE A 132 -3.12 6.40 11.62
N GLU A 133 -3.75 7.45 11.09
CA GLU A 133 -4.56 7.41 9.87
C GLU A 133 -3.72 7.12 8.62
N ASP A 134 -2.42 7.40 8.66
CA ASP A 134 -1.46 7.03 7.61
C ASP A 134 -1.11 5.52 7.62
N PHE A 135 -1.35 4.81 8.72
CA PHE A 135 -0.92 3.41 8.92
C PHE A 135 -1.80 2.39 8.20
N ASP A 136 -3.06 2.75 8.00
CA ASP A 136 -4.08 1.94 7.34
C ASP A 136 -4.89 2.80 6.37
N MET A 137 -5.53 2.19 5.37
CA MET A 137 -6.45 2.95 4.53
C MET A 137 -7.81 3.10 5.20
N GLU A 138 -8.15 4.33 5.55
CA GLU A 138 -9.49 4.64 6.03
C GLU A 138 -10.59 4.34 4.99
N GLY A 139 -11.76 4.00 5.52
CA GLY A 139 -13.03 4.16 4.83
C GLY A 139 -13.60 2.89 4.22
N ILE A 140 -14.60 2.30 4.91
CA ILE A 140 -15.59 1.38 4.33
C ILE A 140 -16.38 2.07 3.20
N GLN A 141 -16.34 3.40 3.12
CA GLN A 141 -17.04 4.23 2.14
C GLN A 141 -16.23 4.50 0.87
N SER A 142 -14.93 4.15 0.82
CA SER A 142 -14.09 4.42 -0.34
C SER A 142 -13.81 3.14 -1.14
N ILE A 143 -13.70 3.28 -2.46
CA ILE A 143 -13.34 2.16 -3.35
C ILE A 143 -11.93 1.66 -3.01
N GLU A 144 -11.00 2.57 -2.77
CA GLU A 144 -9.61 2.22 -2.52
C GLU A 144 -9.39 1.62 -1.13
N GLY A 145 -10.03 2.18 -0.10
CA GLY A 145 -10.03 1.61 1.25
C GLY A 145 -10.61 0.20 1.26
N ASN A 146 -11.77 -0.03 0.64
CA ASN A 146 -12.34 -1.38 0.54
C ASN A 146 -11.46 -2.37 -0.25
N TYR A 147 -10.78 -1.90 -1.30
CA TYR A 147 -9.83 -2.75 -2.02
C TYR A 147 -8.67 -3.17 -1.13
N PHE A 148 -8.03 -2.21 -0.46
CA PHE A 148 -6.89 -2.47 0.42
C PHE A 148 -7.31 -3.32 1.63
N ASN A 149 -8.38 -2.93 2.33
CA ASN A 149 -8.86 -3.61 3.53
C ASN A 149 -9.29 -5.06 3.24
N SER A 150 -9.78 -5.35 2.03
CA SER A 150 -10.00 -6.73 1.60
C SER A 150 -8.71 -7.54 1.55
N LEU A 151 -7.64 -6.99 0.98
CA LEU A 151 -6.34 -7.66 0.89
C LEU A 151 -5.67 -7.76 2.26
N LEU A 152 -5.66 -6.68 3.05
CA LEU A 152 -5.13 -6.67 4.41
C LEU A 152 -5.75 -7.79 5.25
N ASN A 153 -7.08 -7.85 5.32
CA ASN A 153 -7.77 -8.91 6.06
C ASN A 153 -7.52 -10.31 5.48
N TYR A 154 -7.40 -10.44 4.15
CA TYR A 154 -7.03 -11.70 3.53
C TYR A 154 -5.66 -12.20 4.01
N TYR A 155 -4.66 -11.32 4.05
CA TYR A 155 -3.31 -11.69 4.49
C TYR A 155 -3.19 -11.90 6.00
N MET A 156 -4.03 -11.25 6.81
CA MET A 156 -4.16 -11.53 8.25
C MET A 156 -5.01 -12.77 8.56
N GLY A 157 -5.54 -13.47 7.57
CA GLY A 157 -6.38 -14.65 7.77
C GLY A 157 -7.84 -14.35 8.19
N ASN A 158 -8.24 -13.08 8.23
CA ASN A 158 -9.61 -12.66 8.50
C ASN A 158 -10.48 -12.67 7.24
N TYR A 159 -10.77 -13.88 6.73
CA TYR A 159 -11.45 -14.01 5.44
C TYR A 159 -12.91 -13.53 5.43
N ASN A 160 -13.57 -13.46 6.59
CA ASN A 160 -14.92 -12.89 6.68
C ASN A 160 -14.87 -11.39 6.39
N GLU A 161 -13.95 -10.66 7.02
CA GLU A 161 -13.80 -9.23 6.73
C GLU A 161 -13.19 -8.96 5.35
N ALA A 162 -12.31 -9.85 4.87
CA ALA A 162 -11.85 -9.78 3.49
C ALA A 162 -13.02 -9.87 2.49
N LEU A 163 -14.00 -10.73 2.78
CA LEU A 163 -15.23 -10.89 2.01
C LEU A 163 -16.20 -9.71 2.16
N HIS A 164 -16.32 -9.15 3.36
CA HIS A 164 -17.11 -7.95 3.60
C HIS A 164 -16.58 -6.78 2.77
N HIS A 165 -15.29 -6.47 2.88
CA HIS A 165 -14.69 -5.35 2.15
C HIS A 165 -14.71 -5.53 0.64
N ILE A 166 -14.51 -6.74 0.11
CA ILE A 166 -14.61 -6.92 -1.36
C ILE A 166 -16.05 -6.75 -1.86
N PHE A 167 -17.05 -7.09 -1.03
CA PHE A 167 -18.44 -6.82 -1.34
C PHE A 167 -18.72 -5.32 -1.34
N GLN A 168 -18.27 -4.60 -0.31
CA GLN A 168 -18.38 -3.14 -0.26
C GLN A 168 -17.67 -2.48 -1.45
N TYR A 169 -16.49 -2.97 -1.83
CA TYR A 169 -15.79 -2.54 -3.05
C TYR A 169 -16.70 -2.65 -4.28
N SER A 170 -17.37 -3.79 -4.48
CA SER A 170 -18.30 -3.97 -5.61
C SER A 170 -19.50 -3.03 -5.58
N CYS A 171 -20.01 -2.70 -4.38
CA CYS A 171 -21.14 -1.78 -4.21
C CYS A 171 -20.75 -0.33 -4.54
N HIS A 172 -19.53 0.09 -4.20
CA HIS A 172 -19.05 1.44 -4.45
C HIS A 172 -18.42 1.61 -5.84
N PHE A 173 -18.02 0.53 -6.50
CA PHE A 173 -17.39 0.62 -7.81
C PHE A 173 -18.40 1.10 -8.88
N PRO A 174 -18.06 2.09 -9.74
CA PRO A 174 -19.03 2.69 -10.67
C PRO A 174 -19.65 1.71 -11.67
N HIS A 175 -18.95 0.61 -11.94
CA HIS A 175 -19.39 -0.44 -12.88
C HIS A 175 -19.95 -1.67 -12.14
N GLY A 176 -20.17 -1.57 -10.83
CA GLY A 176 -20.62 -2.67 -9.97
C GLY A 176 -19.58 -3.79 -9.83
N ILE A 177 -20.05 -5.04 -9.80
CA ILE A 177 -19.21 -6.23 -9.64
C ILE A 177 -18.25 -6.38 -10.83
N THR A 178 -16.96 -6.26 -10.56
CA THR A 178 -15.88 -6.53 -11.51
C THR A 178 -15.43 -7.99 -11.44
N HIS A 179 -14.74 -8.46 -12.48
CA HIS A 179 -14.11 -9.78 -12.47
C HIS A 179 -13.15 -9.98 -11.28
N PHE A 180 -12.40 -8.94 -10.91
CA PHE A 180 -11.52 -8.96 -9.75
C PHE A 180 -12.30 -9.26 -8.47
N SER A 181 -13.35 -8.47 -8.20
CA SER A 181 -14.18 -8.64 -7.01
C SER A 181 -14.87 -10.00 -6.96
N LEU A 182 -15.41 -10.47 -8.08
CA LEU A 182 -16.07 -11.77 -8.17
C LEU A 182 -15.09 -12.93 -7.95
N SER A 183 -13.86 -12.81 -8.45
CA SER A 183 -12.80 -13.82 -8.23
C SER A 183 -12.35 -13.86 -6.78
N GLN A 184 -12.24 -12.71 -6.11
CA GLN A 184 -11.94 -12.65 -4.68
C GLN A 184 -13.09 -13.21 -3.84
N MET A 185 -14.35 -12.88 -4.15
CA MET A 185 -15.52 -13.46 -3.47
C MET A 185 -15.53 -15.00 -3.57
N ILE A 186 -15.22 -15.55 -4.75
CA ILE A 186 -15.06 -17.00 -4.93
C ILE A 186 -13.92 -17.54 -4.07
N ARG A 187 -12.75 -16.89 -4.09
CA ARG A 187 -11.58 -17.30 -3.32
C ARG A 187 -11.89 -17.34 -1.82
N TYR A 188 -12.44 -16.27 -1.27
CA TYR A 188 -12.70 -16.16 0.17
C TYR A 188 -13.82 -17.09 0.61
N ASN A 189 -14.90 -17.25 -0.16
CA ASN A 189 -15.94 -18.22 0.17
C ASN A 189 -15.42 -19.66 0.12
N ASN A 190 -14.53 -19.98 -0.82
CA ASN A 190 -13.88 -21.28 -0.87
C ASN A 190 -13.03 -21.54 0.39
N LEU A 191 -12.27 -20.53 0.82
CA LEU A 191 -11.49 -20.58 2.05
C LEU A 191 -12.38 -20.74 3.30
N LEU A 192 -13.56 -20.13 3.30
CA LEU A 192 -14.52 -20.24 4.40
C LEU A 192 -15.38 -21.53 4.37
N GLY A 193 -15.16 -22.44 3.42
CA GLY A 193 -16.00 -23.65 3.27
C GLY A 193 -17.42 -23.38 2.72
N LYS A 194 -17.70 -22.16 2.24
CA LYS A 194 -19.01 -21.70 1.71
C LYS A 194 -19.15 -22.04 0.23
N TYR A 195 -19.18 -23.32 -0.12
CA TYR A 195 -19.17 -23.79 -1.51
C TYR A 195 -20.45 -23.48 -2.30
N SER A 196 -21.59 -23.34 -1.63
CA SER A 196 -22.84 -22.83 -2.19
C SER A 196 -22.64 -21.46 -2.82
N MET A 197 -21.93 -20.57 -2.12
CA MET A 197 -21.59 -19.24 -2.61
C MET A 197 -20.53 -19.28 -3.70
N VAL A 198 -19.53 -20.15 -3.58
CA VAL A 198 -18.56 -20.40 -4.67
C VAL A 198 -19.27 -20.75 -5.98
N ARG A 199 -20.24 -21.69 -5.93
CA ARG A 199 -21.03 -22.07 -7.11
C ARG A 199 -21.85 -20.90 -7.65
N LYS A 200 -22.55 -20.17 -6.79
CA LYS A 200 -23.36 -19.01 -7.20
C LYS A 200 -22.53 -17.96 -7.95
N TYR A 201 -21.35 -17.61 -7.42
CA TYR A 201 -20.47 -16.65 -8.08
C TYR A 201 -19.81 -17.21 -9.34
N ALA A 202 -19.47 -18.51 -9.36
CA ALA A 202 -18.94 -19.17 -10.55
C ALA A 202 -19.98 -19.25 -11.69
N GLN A 203 -21.26 -19.41 -11.37
CA GLN A 203 -22.36 -19.32 -12.34
C GLN A 203 -22.42 -17.94 -13.00
N ILE A 204 -22.14 -16.86 -12.29
CA ILE A 204 -22.05 -15.52 -12.90
C ILE A 204 -20.83 -15.46 -13.84
N LEU A 205 -19.67 -15.97 -13.42
CA LEU A 205 -18.45 -15.98 -14.24
C LEU A 205 -18.56 -16.81 -15.51
N ILE A 206 -19.45 -17.81 -15.59
CA ILE A 206 -19.59 -18.66 -16.78
C ILE A 206 -19.98 -17.87 -18.03
N HIS A 207 -20.68 -16.75 -17.84
CA HIS A 207 -21.13 -15.85 -18.89
C HIS A 207 -20.04 -14.87 -19.34
N SER A 208 -18.88 -14.85 -18.67
CA SER A 208 -17.75 -14.04 -19.10
C SER A 208 -17.07 -14.65 -20.34
N PRO A 209 -16.85 -13.87 -21.41
CA PRO A 209 -16.15 -14.36 -22.62
C PRO A 209 -14.76 -14.93 -22.31
N ARG A 210 -14.05 -14.35 -21.34
CA ARG A 210 -12.66 -14.72 -21.00
C ARG A 210 -12.56 -15.83 -19.96
N TYR A 211 -13.49 -15.91 -19.02
CA TYR A 211 -13.36 -16.77 -17.84
C TYR A 211 -14.32 -17.96 -17.80
N SER A 212 -15.17 -18.11 -18.83
CA SER A 212 -16.17 -19.18 -18.92
C SER A 212 -15.60 -20.59 -18.73
N THR A 213 -14.47 -20.90 -19.35
CA THR A 213 -13.84 -22.23 -19.24
C THR A 213 -13.37 -22.54 -17.81
N SER A 214 -12.72 -21.57 -17.15
CA SER A 214 -12.27 -21.72 -15.76
C SER A 214 -13.45 -21.84 -14.80
N ALA A 215 -14.51 -21.04 -15.03
CA ALA A 215 -15.73 -21.11 -14.26
C ALA A 215 -16.43 -22.47 -14.40
N ARG A 216 -16.51 -23.05 -15.61
CA ARG A 216 -17.04 -24.41 -15.80
C ARG A 216 -16.26 -25.47 -15.04
N LYS A 217 -14.93 -25.39 -15.07
CA LYS A 217 -14.06 -26.32 -14.30
C LYS A 217 -14.31 -26.19 -12.80
N LEU A 218 -14.44 -24.96 -12.31
CA LEU A 218 -14.75 -24.69 -10.91
C LEU A 218 -16.12 -25.25 -10.50
N LEU A 219 -17.16 -25.04 -11.32
CA LEU A 219 -18.50 -25.58 -11.07
C LEU A 219 -18.50 -27.11 -10.99
N LYS A 220 -17.83 -27.79 -11.93
CA LYS A 220 -17.68 -29.25 -11.90
C LYS A 220 -16.97 -29.74 -10.64
N ARG A 221 -15.93 -29.02 -10.18
CA ARG A 221 -15.20 -29.38 -8.96
C ARG A 221 -16.09 -29.34 -7.70
N PHE A 222 -17.06 -28.44 -7.66
CA PHE A 222 -17.94 -28.23 -6.51
C PHE A 222 -19.35 -28.79 -6.72
N GLU A 223 -19.57 -29.60 -7.75
CA GLU A 223 -20.85 -30.27 -8.00
C GLU A 223 -21.14 -31.27 -6.88
N GLY A 224 -22.31 -31.16 -6.25
CA GLY A 224 -22.71 -32.01 -5.12
C GLY A 224 -22.01 -31.75 -3.78
N VAL A 225 -20.99 -30.87 -3.74
CA VAL A 225 -20.25 -30.56 -2.51
C VAL A 225 -21.09 -29.68 -1.57
N GLN A 226 -21.30 -30.12 -0.34
CA GLN A 226 -22.02 -29.36 0.69
C GLN A 226 -21.11 -28.39 1.41
N ASP A 227 -21.68 -27.29 1.90
CA ASP A 227 -20.96 -26.32 2.73
C ASP A 227 -20.36 -27.02 3.95
N SER A 228 -19.16 -26.61 4.31
CA SER A 228 -18.44 -27.13 5.48
C SER A 228 -18.10 -26.01 6.43
N LEU A 229 -17.71 -26.39 7.64
CA LEU A 229 -16.94 -25.50 8.49
C LEU A 229 -15.66 -25.07 7.75
N PRO A 230 -15.13 -23.86 8.02
CA PRO A 230 -13.82 -23.47 7.53
C PRO A 230 -12.77 -24.53 7.88
N PRO A 231 -11.77 -24.78 7.00
CA PRO A 231 -10.64 -25.65 7.32
C PRO A 231 -9.96 -25.29 8.65
N ALA A 232 -9.17 -26.21 9.21
CA ALA A 232 -8.34 -25.89 10.38
C ALA A 232 -7.38 -24.74 10.06
N GLY A 233 -7.16 -23.82 11.02
CA GLY A 233 -6.36 -22.61 10.80
C GLY A 233 -7.16 -21.39 10.30
N HIS A 234 -8.47 -21.37 10.54
CA HIS A 234 -9.35 -20.22 10.33
C HIS A 234 -9.82 -19.65 11.67
N LEU A 235 -9.99 -18.32 11.74
CA LEU A 235 -10.33 -17.63 13.00
C LEU A 235 -11.47 -18.38 13.67
N SER A 236 -11.23 -18.82 14.91
CA SER A 236 -12.26 -19.51 15.67
C SER A 236 -13.50 -18.63 15.76
N SER A 237 -14.69 -19.22 15.89
CA SER A 237 -15.93 -18.46 16.10
C SER A 237 -15.90 -17.55 17.36
N GLY A 238 -14.88 -17.70 18.21
CA GLY A 238 -14.63 -16.84 19.38
C GLY A 238 -13.90 -15.53 19.07
N ALA A 239 -13.13 -15.45 17.98
CA ALA A 239 -12.48 -14.22 17.56
C ALA A 239 -13.52 -13.30 16.91
N ARG A 240 -14.05 -12.37 17.71
CA ARG A 240 -15.07 -11.42 17.27
C ARG A 240 -14.39 -10.15 16.80
N THR A 241 -14.22 -9.96 15.50
CA THR A 241 -13.84 -8.65 14.94
C THR A 241 -15.09 -7.79 14.75
N THR A 242 -14.96 -6.49 14.97
CA THR A 242 -16.09 -5.55 15.03
C THR A 242 -16.04 -4.48 13.94
N THR A 243 -15.02 -4.46 13.08
CA THR A 243 -14.77 -3.50 11.97
C THR A 243 -14.59 -2.04 12.36
N ASN A 244 -15.01 -1.65 13.57
CA ASN A 244 -15.02 -0.28 14.06
C ASN A 244 -14.03 -0.06 15.21
N ASN A 245 -13.26 -1.08 15.59
CA ASN A 245 -12.23 -0.98 16.61
C ASN A 245 -10.95 -1.71 16.15
N PRO A 246 -10.08 -1.02 15.38
CA PRO A 246 -8.86 -1.61 14.84
C PRO A 246 -7.94 -2.21 15.93
N GLN A 247 -7.80 -1.53 17.07
CA GLN A 247 -6.98 -2.01 18.19
C GLN A 247 -7.48 -3.36 18.73
N TYR A 248 -8.78 -3.44 19.02
CA TYR A 248 -9.40 -4.67 19.52
C TYR A 248 -9.36 -5.78 18.47
N ASP A 249 -9.65 -5.46 17.20
CA ASP A 249 -9.64 -6.44 16.12
C ASP A 249 -8.22 -7.01 15.91
N LEU A 250 -7.18 -6.16 15.91
CA LEU A 250 -5.78 -6.60 15.81
C LEU A 250 -5.35 -7.46 17.00
N LEU A 251 -5.79 -7.14 18.23
CA LEU A 251 -5.54 -7.97 19.41
C LEU A 251 -6.22 -9.34 19.30
N GLN A 252 -7.49 -9.38 18.88
CA GLN A 252 -8.20 -10.64 18.69
C GLN A 252 -7.51 -11.51 17.62
N LEU A 253 -7.08 -10.89 16.52
CA LEU A 253 -6.35 -11.58 15.45
C LEU A 253 -4.96 -12.07 15.91
N SER A 254 -4.25 -11.28 16.70
CA SER A 254 -2.91 -11.64 17.21
C SER A 254 -2.95 -12.82 18.18
N LEU A 255 -4.04 -12.95 18.96
CA LEU A 255 -4.27 -14.06 19.90
C LEU A 255 -4.90 -15.30 19.26
N ALA A 256 -5.54 -15.16 18.09
CA ALA A 256 -6.24 -16.27 17.43
C ALA A 256 -5.31 -17.29 16.73
N GLY A 257 -3.99 -17.05 16.72
CA GLY A 257 -2.97 -18.03 16.31
C GLY A 257 -2.88 -18.31 14.80
N ILE A 258 -3.58 -17.55 13.96
CA ILE A 258 -3.60 -17.76 12.50
C ILE A 258 -2.86 -16.63 11.82
N ASN A 259 -1.71 -16.97 11.23
CA ASN A 259 -0.80 -16.00 10.62
C ASN A 259 -0.58 -14.77 11.53
N SER A 260 -0.53 -15.01 12.84
CA SER A 260 -0.67 -13.99 13.87
C SER A 260 0.48 -13.00 13.86
N LYS A 261 1.64 -13.34 13.28
CA LYS A 261 2.80 -12.47 13.23
C LYS A 261 2.50 -11.11 12.59
N ILE A 262 1.73 -11.09 11.49
CA ILE A 262 1.35 -9.82 10.85
C ILE A 262 0.44 -9.01 11.79
N ALA A 263 -0.56 -9.65 12.39
CA ALA A 263 -1.47 -8.99 13.31
C ALA A 263 -0.75 -8.50 14.59
N GLN A 264 0.21 -9.27 15.11
CA GLN A 264 1.05 -8.96 16.26
C GLN A 264 1.93 -7.73 15.97
N GLU A 265 2.68 -7.74 14.87
CA GLU A 265 3.52 -6.60 14.48
C GLU A 265 2.67 -5.34 14.24
N ARG A 266 1.53 -5.49 13.56
CA ARG A 266 0.61 -4.37 13.33
C ARG A 266 0.01 -3.84 14.63
N PHE A 267 -0.38 -4.72 15.55
CA PHE A 267 -0.92 -4.34 16.86
C PHE A 267 0.10 -3.53 17.67
N LEU A 268 1.34 -4.02 17.78
CA LEU A 268 2.41 -3.31 18.47
C LEU A 268 2.72 -1.95 17.83
N CYS A 269 2.83 -1.90 16.50
CA CYS A 269 3.02 -0.63 15.78
C CYS A 269 1.85 0.34 15.98
N TYR A 270 0.62 -0.17 16.04
CA TYR A 270 -0.57 0.64 16.32
C TYR A 270 -0.47 1.31 17.70
N LEU A 271 -0.10 0.55 18.74
CA LEU A 271 0.10 1.09 20.10
C LEU A 271 1.22 2.13 20.14
N MET A 272 2.35 1.89 19.46
CA MET A 272 3.45 2.86 19.36
C MET A 272 3.01 4.17 18.69
N LEU A 273 2.23 4.09 17.61
CA LEU A 273 1.70 5.25 16.90
C LEU A 273 0.69 6.03 17.75
N GLN A 274 -0.06 5.37 18.63
CA GLN A 274 -0.92 6.03 19.61
C GLN A 274 -0.13 6.62 20.80
N GLY A 275 1.14 6.24 20.98
CA GLY A 275 1.92 6.56 22.17
C GLY A 275 1.51 5.77 23.41
N ASP A 276 0.75 4.70 23.26
CA ASP A 276 0.27 3.83 24.35
C ASP A 276 1.34 2.80 24.72
N LEU A 277 2.39 3.29 25.40
CA LEU A 277 3.55 2.48 25.76
C LEU A 277 3.26 1.44 26.85
N ASP A 278 2.30 1.71 27.73
CA ASP A 278 1.92 0.78 28.80
C ASP A 278 1.32 -0.50 28.20
N ASN A 279 0.30 -0.36 27.35
CA ASN A 279 -0.30 -1.51 26.67
C ASN A 279 0.68 -2.14 25.66
N PHE A 280 1.59 -1.36 25.08
CA PHE A 280 2.66 -1.90 24.22
C PHE A 280 3.56 -2.86 24.99
N VAL A 281 4.03 -2.49 26.19
CA VAL A 281 4.90 -3.35 27.01
C VAL A 281 4.17 -4.62 27.42
N GLU A 282 2.90 -4.51 27.85
CA GLU A 282 2.08 -5.67 28.19
C GLU A 282 1.91 -6.63 27.00
N ALA A 283 1.55 -6.08 25.83
CA ALA A 283 1.41 -6.84 24.60
C ALA A 283 2.71 -7.49 24.16
N PHE A 284 3.83 -6.77 24.25
CA PHE A 284 5.16 -7.25 23.85
C PHE A 284 5.55 -8.50 24.65
N ARG A 285 5.26 -8.53 25.95
CA ARG A 285 5.54 -9.68 26.85
C ARG A 285 4.75 -10.94 26.51
N ILE A 286 3.60 -10.81 25.85
CA ILE A 286 2.74 -11.94 25.48
C ILE A 286 3.30 -12.69 24.26
N PHE A 287 4.04 -11.99 23.38
CA PHE A 287 4.51 -12.54 22.12
C PHE A 287 5.95 -13.04 22.21
N GLU A 288 6.26 -14.08 21.42
CA GLU A 288 7.60 -14.64 21.32
C GLU A 288 8.40 -13.96 20.19
N TRP A 289 9.64 -13.58 20.48
CA TRP A 289 10.51 -12.88 19.55
C TRP A 289 11.84 -13.63 19.37
N GLU A 290 12.16 -14.01 18.14
CA GLU A 290 13.50 -14.53 17.81
C GLU A 290 14.55 -13.42 17.90
N ARG A 291 14.17 -12.22 17.46
CA ARG A 291 14.94 -10.99 17.54
C ARG A 291 13.96 -9.84 17.77
N ILE A 292 14.33 -8.93 18.65
CA ILE A 292 13.54 -7.72 18.92
C ILE A 292 13.79 -6.73 17.78
N PRO A 293 12.74 -6.28 17.08
CA PRO A 293 12.86 -5.22 16.09
C PRO A 293 13.38 -3.92 16.69
N ARG A 294 14.21 -3.18 15.96
CA ARG A 294 14.83 -1.94 16.43
C ARG A 294 13.83 -0.95 17.02
N HIS A 295 12.71 -0.70 16.36
CA HIS A 295 11.75 0.29 16.88
C HIS A 295 11.03 -0.19 18.14
N TYR A 296 10.96 -1.51 18.36
CA TYR A 296 10.42 -2.06 19.60
C TYR A 296 11.41 -1.88 20.74
N GLU A 297 12.72 -2.09 20.50
CA GLU A 297 13.76 -1.71 21.47
C GLU A 297 13.68 -0.22 21.84
N GLU A 298 13.49 0.66 20.85
CA GLU A 298 13.35 2.11 21.05
C GLU A 298 12.12 2.45 21.91
N ALA A 299 10.96 1.81 21.68
CA ALA A 299 9.77 1.99 22.50
C ALA A 299 9.92 1.44 23.93
N LEU A 300 10.54 0.27 24.10
CA LEU A 300 10.79 -0.32 25.41
C LEU A 300 11.67 0.62 26.28
N LEU A 301 12.74 1.17 25.72
CA LEU A 301 13.59 2.14 26.43
C LEU A 301 12.82 3.40 26.81
N LEU A 302 11.96 3.89 25.91
CA LEU A 302 11.15 5.07 26.19
C LEU A 302 10.08 4.81 27.26
N ALA A 303 9.57 3.58 27.35
CA ALA A 303 8.67 3.13 28.41
C ALA A 303 9.37 2.94 29.76
N GLY A 304 10.71 3.05 29.81
CA GLY A 304 11.49 2.97 31.04
C GLY A 304 11.63 1.57 31.62
N VAL A 305 11.50 0.52 30.81
CA VAL A 305 11.70 -0.87 31.27
C VAL A 305 13.17 -1.17 31.54
N ASP A 306 13.46 -2.21 32.33
CA ASP A 306 14.85 -2.69 32.51
C ASP A 306 15.38 -3.28 31.17
N PRO A 307 16.43 -2.69 30.56
CA PRO A 307 16.96 -3.17 29.30
C PRO A 307 17.44 -4.63 29.34
N ASN A 308 17.88 -5.11 30.52
CA ASN A 308 18.38 -6.47 30.69
C ASN A 308 17.24 -7.49 30.76
N GLU A 309 16.12 -7.13 31.37
CA GLU A 309 14.93 -7.99 31.46
C GLU A 309 14.37 -8.30 30.06
N PHE A 310 14.37 -7.28 29.19
CA PHE A 310 13.84 -7.39 27.84
C PHE A 310 14.91 -7.75 26.79
N GLY A 311 16.19 -7.83 27.16
CA GLY A 311 17.26 -8.17 26.21
C GLY A 311 17.51 -7.10 25.14
N ILE A 312 17.34 -5.83 25.47
CA ILE A 312 17.54 -4.69 24.55
C ILE A 312 19.03 -4.60 24.17
N SER A 313 19.33 -4.40 22.89
CA SER A 313 20.72 -4.33 22.42
C SER A 313 21.52 -3.17 23.04
N ALA A 314 22.80 -3.42 23.33
CA ALA A 314 23.70 -2.42 23.91
C ALA A 314 23.90 -1.19 23.00
N ALA A 315 23.76 -1.37 21.67
CA ALA A 315 23.85 -0.29 20.71
C ALA A 315 22.66 0.67 20.86
N THR A 316 21.44 0.15 20.96
CA THR A 316 20.23 0.97 21.16
C THR A 316 20.24 1.65 22.53
N GLN A 317 20.67 0.94 23.58
CA GLN A 317 20.84 1.54 24.91
C GLN A 317 21.81 2.73 24.91
N LYS A 318 22.98 2.56 24.27
CA LYS A 318 23.97 3.64 24.14
C LYS A 318 23.42 4.83 23.37
N LEU A 319 22.74 4.59 22.25
CA LEU A 319 22.15 5.65 21.44
C LEU A 319 21.08 6.42 22.23
N PHE A 320 20.24 5.71 22.99
CA PHE A 320 19.24 6.33 23.87
C PHE A 320 19.89 7.24 24.91
N TYR A 321 20.95 6.77 25.59
CA TYR A 321 21.69 7.59 26.55
C TYR A 321 22.26 8.87 25.93
N GLU A 322 22.87 8.77 24.73
CA GLU A 322 23.41 9.94 24.03
C GLU A 322 22.32 10.94 23.64
N ILE A 323 21.16 10.45 23.18
CA ILE A 323 19.99 11.28 22.88
C ILE A 323 19.44 11.94 24.15
N SER A 324 19.25 11.19 25.24
CA SER A 324 18.78 11.74 26.52
C SER A 324 19.73 12.81 27.07
N PHE A 325 21.04 12.61 26.91
CA PHE A 325 22.05 13.60 27.30
C PHE A 325 21.97 14.87 26.44
N ALA A 326 21.82 14.73 25.12
CA ALA A 326 21.64 15.88 24.22
C ALA A 326 20.33 16.63 24.51
N MET A 327 19.24 15.92 24.82
CA MET A 327 17.98 16.51 25.26
C MET A 327 18.14 17.30 26.56
N ALA A 328 18.88 16.76 27.54
CA ALA A 328 19.16 17.45 28.80
C ALA A 328 20.00 18.73 28.62
N GLN A 329 20.73 18.85 27.51
CA GLN A 329 21.50 20.04 27.13
C GLN A 329 20.76 20.98 26.18
N ALA A 330 19.50 20.68 25.84
CA ALA A 330 18.72 21.41 24.82
C ALA A 330 19.41 21.48 23.44
N ASP A 331 20.26 20.51 23.09
CA ASP A 331 20.89 20.40 21.76
C ASP A 331 19.94 19.71 20.76
N ILE A 332 18.86 20.41 20.41
CA ILE A 332 17.81 19.92 19.50
C ILE A 332 18.38 19.47 18.13
N PRO A 333 19.31 20.19 17.47
CA PRO A 333 19.90 19.73 16.21
C PRO A 333 20.59 18.37 16.30
N THR A 334 21.27 18.08 17.42
CA THR A 334 21.89 16.76 17.64
C THR A 334 20.83 15.69 17.88
N VAL A 335 19.79 15.99 18.66
CA VAL A 335 18.65 15.07 18.91
C VAL A 335 17.98 14.71 17.59
N ASP A 336 17.59 15.69 16.78
CA ASP A 336 16.90 15.47 15.50
C ASP A 336 17.77 14.64 14.53
N ARG A 337 19.07 14.89 14.50
CA ARG A 337 20.00 14.13 13.66
C ARG A 337 20.12 12.66 14.11
N MET A 338 20.18 12.41 15.41
CA MET A 338 20.38 11.07 15.97
C MET A 338 19.10 10.24 16.00
N ALA A 339 17.95 10.88 16.22
CA ALA A 339 16.64 10.24 16.23
C ALA A 339 16.09 9.98 14.83
N LYS A 340 16.71 10.50 13.76
CA LYS A 340 16.18 10.40 12.40
C LYS A 340 15.88 8.96 11.98
N GLY A 341 14.65 8.72 11.51
CA GLY A 341 14.13 7.43 11.09
C GLY A 341 13.86 6.45 12.23
N SER A 342 13.80 6.93 13.49
CA SER A 342 13.52 6.12 14.69
C SER A 342 12.13 6.39 15.24
N TYR A 343 11.66 5.52 16.13
CA TYR A 343 10.46 5.80 16.92
C TYR A 343 10.58 7.06 17.76
N TRP A 344 11.78 7.39 18.25
CA TRP A 344 12.00 8.58 19.05
C TRP A 344 11.75 9.88 18.27
N GLU A 345 12.12 9.95 16.98
CA GLU A 345 11.79 11.11 16.14
C GLU A 345 10.28 11.31 16.04
N TYR A 346 9.53 10.23 15.81
CA TYR A 346 8.08 10.26 15.78
C TYR A 346 7.50 10.72 17.12
N HIS A 347 7.95 10.12 18.23
CA HIS A 347 7.43 10.38 19.56
C HIS A 347 7.73 11.82 20.02
N PHE A 348 8.96 12.30 19.86
CA PHE A 348 9.32 13.67 20.25
C PHE A 348 8.60 14.70 19.39
N ARG A 349 8.41 14.45 18.09
CA ARG A 349 7.60 15.31 17.24
C ARG A 349 6.15 15.36 17.74
N LYS A 350 5.55 14.23 18.07
CA LYS A 350 4.18 14.15 18.61
C LYS A 350 4.03 14.84 19.96
N GLN A 351 5.01 14.72 20.84
CA GLN A 351 5.02 15.47 22.10
C GLN A 351 5.05 16.98 21.86
N LYS A 352 5.86 17.46 20.90
CA LYS A 352 5.89 18.88 20.53
C LYS A 352 4.55 19.35 19.96
N GLU A 353 3.95 18.58 19.05
CA GLU A 353 2.62 18.88 18.47
C GLU A 353 1.54 18.92 19.57
N GLY A 354 1.51 17.94 20.48
CA GLY A 354 0.56 17.91 21.59
C GLY A 354 0.80 18.98 22.66
N ALA A 355 2.04 19.39 22.89
CA ALA A 355 2.39 20.54 23.74
C ALA A 355 1.87 21.86 23.12
N TYR A 356 1.96 21.98 21.80
CA TYR A 356 1.42 23.11 21.04
C TYR A 356 -0.12 23.14 21.05
N ASP A 357 -0.78 21.98 20.94
CA ASP A 357 -2.24 21.85 21.02
C ASP A 357 -2.79 22.05 22.45
N SER A 358 -1.98 21.80 23.48
CA SER A 358 -2.32 22.02 24.89
C SER A 358 -1.93 23.42 25.41
N GLY A 359 -1.35 24.28 24.57
CA GLY A 359 -0.95 25.65 24.93
C GLY A 359 0.20 25.72 25.93
N LEU A 360 0.98 24.64 26.07
CA LEU A 360 2.20 24.60 26.87
C LEU A 360 3.40 24.63 25.92
N ASP A 361 3.75 25.83 25.45
CA ASP A 361 5.02 26.07 24.76
C ASP A 361 6.17 25.66 25.69
N PHE A 362 6.89 24.60 25.34
CA PHE A 362 8.26 24.40 25.80
C PHE A 362 9.20 25.13 24.85
N ASP A 363 9.20 26.46 24.94
CA ASP A 363 10.39 27.25 24.62
C ASP A 363 11.39 27.08 25.76
N LEU A 364 12.19 26.00 25.70
CA LEU A 364 13.43 25.84 26.48
C LEU A 364 14.53 25.18 25.63
#